data_AF-A0A9E1IH93-F1
#
_entry.id   AF-A0A9E1IH93-F1
#
_cell.length_a   1.000
_cell.length_b   1.000
_cell.length_c   1.000
_cell.angle_alpha   90.00
_cell.angle_beta   90.00
_cell.angle_gamma   90.00
#
_symmetry.space_group_name_H-M   'P 1'
#
loop_
_entity.id
_entity.type
_entity.pdbx_description
1 polymer ?
#
loop_
_entity_poly.entity_id
_entity_poly.type
_entity_poly.pdbx_seq_one_letter_code
_entity_poly.pdbx_strand_id
1 'polypeptide(L)'
;MKNSHALLARRIPRTEVVVGRVYIIHGRNGGVGVAVEDEAGFLGYRLHREKFGRHYLFTEIDWEDDDFYGTAIPLRLLSDIPPADEDSLLAWLVEREAEHSDEIKAGWREVLGDIVDLDGGVQEYSAPVAVSLGSRSDY
;
A
#
# COMPACT_ATOMS: atom_id res chain seq x y z
N MET A 1 -8.20 6.39 -14.37
CA MET A 1 -7.03 6.66 -13.51
C MET A 1 -6.19 7.78 -14.10
N LYS A 2 -6.51 9.06 -13.82
CA LYS A 2 -5.67 10.19 -14.26
C LYS A 2 -4.56 10.54 -13.26
N ASN A 3 -4.64 10.02 -12.02
CA ASN A 3 -3.78 10.44 -10.93
C ASN A 3 -2.58 9.51 -10.64
N SER A 4 -2.54 8.31 -11.23
CA SER A 4 -1.39 7.39 -11.09
C SER A 4 -0.12 7.96 -11.73
N HIS A 5 -0.25 8.81 -12.76
CA HIS A 5 0.89 9.49 -13.38
C HIS A 5 1.65 10.42 -12.42
N ALA A 6 0.95 11.08 -11.49
CA ALA A 6 1.58 12.01 -10.56
C ALA A 6 2.39 11.27 -9.48
N LEU A 7 1.86 10.17 -8.95
CA LEU A 7 2.62 9.26 -8.07
C LEU A 7 3.85 8.70 -8.78
N LEU A 8 3.68 8.16 -9.99
CA LEU A 8 4.80 7.57 -10.73
C LEU A 8 5.88 8.60 -11.07
N ALA A 9 5.53 9.88 -11.23
CA ALA A 9 6.51 10.95 -11.45
C ALA A 9 7.34 11.27 -10.20
N ARG A 10 6.81 10.99 -8.99
CA ARG A 10 7.49 11.21 -7.71
C ARG A 10 8.23 9.97 -7.19
N ARG A 11 8.04 8.82 -7.84
CA ARG A 11 8.62 7.58 -7.38
C ARG A 11 10.14 7.66 -7.36
N ILE A 12 10.75 6.97 -6.41
CA ILE A 12 12.18 6.70 -6.44
C ILE A 12 12.41 5.65 -7.55
N PRO A 13 13.28 5.91 -8.53
CA PRO A 13 13.56 4.93 -9.58
C PRO A 13 14.07 3.62 -8.98
N ARG A 14 13.70 2.48 -9.58
CA ARG A 14 14.14 1.13 -9.18
C ARG A 14 15.67 1.01 -9.00
N THR A 15 16.44 1.75 -9.81
CA THR A 15 17.91 1.79 -9.77
C THR A 15 18.49 2.58 -8.60
N GLU A 16 17.68 3.39 -7.92
CA GLU A 16 18.08 4.21 -6.76
C GLU A 16 17.62 3.60 -5.43
N VAL A 17 16.81 2.52 -5.48
CA VAL A 17 16.41 1.79 -4.28
C VAL A 17 17.60 0.99 -3.74
N VAL A 18 17.82 1.10 -2.42
CA VAL A 18 18.90 0.44 -1.70
C VAL A 18 18.30 -0.64 -0.80
N VAL A 19 18.64 -1.89 -1.09
CA VAL A 19 18.20 -3.05 -0.29
C VAL A 19 18.64 -2.89 1.17
N GLY A 20 17.73 -3.23 2.10
CA GLY A 20 17.92 -3.08 3.55
C GLY A 20 17.59 -1.69 4.08
N ARG A 21 17.19 -0.74 3.23
CA ARG A 21 16.73 0.59 3.66
C ARG A 21 15.21 0.68 3.69
N VAL A 22 14.70 1.58 4.52
CA VAL A 22 13.26 1.78 4.70
C VAL A 22 12.75 2.92 3.84
N TYR A 23 11.56 2.74 3.29
CA TYR A 23 10.91 3.70 2.42
C TYR A 23 9.47 3.93 2.86
N ILE A 24 8.99 5.16 2.68
CA ILE A 24 7.56 5.37 2.47
C ILE A 24 7.23 4.88 1.08
N ILE A 25 6.21 4.04 1.03
CA ILE A 25 5.71 3.44 -0.19
C ILE A 25 4.24 3.82 -0.37
N HIS A 26 3.81 3.92 -1.62
CA HIS A 26 2.42 3.72 -1.94
C HIS A 26 2.24 2.22 -2.22
N GLY A 27 1.59 1.51 -1.31
CA GLY A 27 1.34 0.08 -1.42
C GLY A 27 -0.05 -0.28 -0.92
N ARG A 28 -0.58 -1.41 -1.38
CA ARG A 28 -1.92 -1.92 -1.06
C ARG A 28 -2.05 -2.32 0.41
N ASN A 29 -0.99 -2.85 1.01
CA ASN A 29 -1.05 -3.48 2.33
C ASN A 29 -0.35 -2.70 3.45
N GLY A 30 0.30 -1.59 3.13
CA GLY A 30 0.99 -0.73 4.08
C GLY A 30 1.65 0.46 3.40
N GLY A 31 2.09 1.42 4.21
CA GLY A 31 2.72 2.65 3.71
C GLY A 31 4.22 2.81 4.05
N VAL A 32 4.79 1.90 4.83
CA VAL A 32 6.23 1.89 5.16
C VAL A 32 6.77 0.48 5.00
N GLY A 33 7.90 0.33 4.29
CA GLY A 33 8.52 -0.97 4.09
C GLY A 33 10.03 -0.92 3.89
N VAL A 34 10.70 -2.00 4.26
CA VAL A 34 12.14 -2.21 4.04
C VAL A 34 12.34 -2.86 2.69
N ALA A 35 13.14 -2.25 1.82
CA ALA A 35 13.51 -2.82 0.55
C ALA A 35 14.23 -4.17 0.75
N VAL A 36 13.72 -5.21 0.11
CA VAL A 36 14.27 -6.57 0.11
C VAL A 36 14.33 -7.08 -1.31
N GLU A 37 15.30 -7.92 -1.62
CA GLU A 37 15.41 -8.57 -2.93
C GLU A 37 15.33 -10.08 -2.74
N ASP A 38 14.57 -10.76 -3.60
CA ASP A 38 14.48 -12.22 -3.58
C ASP A 38 15.60 -12.89 -4.38
N GLU A 39 15.59 -14.23 -4.43
CA GLU A 39 16.62 -14.99 -5.16
C GLU A 39 16.59 -14.78 -6.69
N ALA A 40 15.45 -14.32 -7.22
CA ALA A 40 15.27 -14.03 -8.65
C ALA A 40 15.65 -12.58 -9.02
N GLY A 41 15.99 -11.75 -8.02
CA GLY A 41 16.32 -10.34 -8.21
C GLY A 41 15.10 -9.41 -8.18
N PHE A 42 13.91 -9.90 -7.82
CA PHE A 42 12.75 -9.05 -7.68
C PHE A 42 12.82 -8.25 -6.38
N LEU A 43 12.61 -6.95 -6.52
CA LEU A 43 12.48 -6.04 -5.41
C LEU A 43 11.09 -6.14 -4.81
N GLY A 44 11.06 -6.15 -3.49
CA GLY A 44 9.86 -5.94 -2.72
C GLY A 44 10.13 -5.10 -1.50
N TYR A 45 9.07 -4.83 -0.76
CA TYR A 45 9.10 -4.05 0.46
C TYR A 45 8.50 -4.89 1.57
N ARG A 46 9.36 -5.29 2.51
CA ARG A 46 8.94 -5.98 3.72
C ARG A 46 8.32 -4.96 4.67
N LEU A 47 7.01 -5.05 4.82
CA LEU A 47 6.15 -4.11 5.54
C LEU A 47 5.36 -4.83 6.63
N HIS A 48 4.81 -4.06 7.56
CA HIS A 48 3.80 -4.57 8.48
C HIS A 48 2.44 -4.55 7.79
N ARG A 49 1.63 -5.58 8.04
CA ARG A 49 0.24 -5.63 7.61
C ARG A 49 -0.65 -6.02 8.78
N GLU A 50 -1.75 -5.29 8.96
CA GLU A 50 -2.80 -5.70 9.88
C GLU A 50 -3.89 -6.51 9.17
N LYS A 51 -4.28 -7.64 9.76
CA LYS A 51 -5.45 -8.41 9.35
C LYS A 51 -6.14 -9.00 10.56
N PHE A 52 -7.43 -8.73 10.72
CA PHE A 52 -8.24 -9.21 11.84
C PHE A 52 -7.62 -8.86 13.21
N GLY A 53 -7.13 -7.63 13.38
CA GLY A 53 -6.52 -7.15 14.62
C GLY A 53 -5.14 -7.77 14.94
N ARG A 54 -4.49 -8.40 13.95
CA ARG A 54 -3.16 -9.00 14.11
C ARG A 54 -2.20 -8.41 13.10
N HIS A 55 -0.99 -8.08 13.56
CA HIS A 55 0.08 -7.58 12.72
C HIS A 55 1.01 -8.72 12.32
N TYR A 56 1.51 -8.69 11.09
CA TYR A 56 2.49 -9.63 10.56
C TYR A 56 3.35 -8.94 9.51
N LEU A 57 4.53 -9.51 9.26
CA LEU A 57 5.37 -9.08 8.16
C LEU A 57 4.85 -9.64 6.84
N PHE A 58 4.84 -8.81 5.82
CA PHE A 58 4.43 -9.16 4.47
C PHE A 58 5.39 -8.47 3.48
N THR A 59 5.71 -9.13 2.37
CA THR A 59 6.50 -8.50 1.30
C THR A 59 5.58 -8.15 0.16
N GLU A 60 5.53 -6.86 -0.18
CA GLU A 60 4.81 -6.37 -1.35
C GLU A 60 5.79 -6.11 -2.49
N ILE A 61 5.52 -6.67 -3.67
CA ILE A 61 6.43 -6.61 -4.83
C ILE A 61 6.41 -5.18 -5.42
N ASP A 62 7.58 -4.71 -5.86
CA ASP A 62 7.72 -3.44 -6.54
C ASP A 62 6.88 -3.43 -7.84
N TRP A 63 6.25 -2.30 -8.11
CA TRP A 63 5.40 -2.10 -9.28
C TRP A 63 6.13 -2.34 -10.61
N GLU A 64 7.43 -2.03 -10.71
CA GLU A 64 8.18 -2.22 -11.98
C GLU A 64 8.59 -3.68 -12.23
N ASP A 65 8.59 -4.51 -11.19
CA ASP A 65 9.15 -5.86 -11.21
C ASP A 65 8.08 -6.93 -11.50
N ASP A 66 6.79 -6.64 -11.34
CA ASP A 66 5.69 -7.56 -11.68
C ASP A 66 4.43 -6.81 -12.19
N ASP A 67 4.10 -6.98 -13.47
CA ASP A 67 2.95 -6.34 -14.15
C ASP A 67 1.57 -6.79 -13.62
N PHE A 68 1.49 -7.90 -12.89
CA PHE A 68 0.23 -8.48 -12.41
C PHE A 68 0.01 -8.26 -10.91
N TYR A 69 1.07 -8.34 -10.12
CA TYR A 69 1.02 -8.34 -8.65
C TYR A 69 1.88 -7.27 -7.99
N GLY A 70 2.76 -6.60 -8.75
CA GLY A 70 3.54 -5.47 -8.28
C GLY A 70 2.62 -4.32 -7.92
N THR A 71 2.64 -3.88 -6.67
CA THR A 71 1.77 -2.81 -6.19
C THR A 71 2.49 -1.77 -5.33
N ALA A 72 3.73 -2.03 -4.93
CA ALA A 72 4.50 -1.09 -4.13
C ALA A 72 5.26 -0.10 -5.02
N ILE A 73 5.09 1.20 -4.75
CA ILE A 73 5.81 2.30 -5.40
C ILE A 73 6.58 3.06 -4.32
N PRO A 74 7.92 3.07 -4.33
CA PRO A 74 8.70 3.82 -3.35
C PRO A 74 8.60 5.32 -3.61
N LEU A 75 8.32 6.11 -2.57
CA LEU A 75 8.14 7.55 -2.68
C LEU A 75 9.22 8.35 -1.96
N ARG A 76 9.71 7.83 -0.82
CA ARG A 76 10.69 8.55 0.00
C ARG A 76 11.53 7.60 0.83
N LEU A 77 12.84 7.77 0.81
CA LEU A 77 13.77 7.07 1.71
C LEU A 77 13.70 7.69 3.11
N LEU A 78 13.64 6.86 4.16
CA LEU A 78 13.86 7.34 5.53
C LEU A 78 15.33 7.13 5.95
N SER A 79 15.82 8.01 6.81
CA SER A 79 17.19 7.95 7.32
C SER A 79 17.41 6.79 8.29
N ASP A 80 16.34 6.21 8.82
CA ASP A 80 16.40 5.14 9.81
C ASP A 80 17.05 3.85 9.29
N ILE A 81 17.54 3.07 10.25
CA ILE A 81 18.09 1.73 10.03
C ILE A 81 17.11 0.74 10.66
N PRO A 82 16.52 -0.18 9.88
CA PRO A 82 15.55 -1.12 10.42
C PRO A 82 16.22 -2.16 11.34
N PRO A 83 15.52 -2.67 12.36
CA PRO A 83 15.97 -3.82 13.15
C PRO A 83 16.20 -5.05 12.27
N ALA A 84 17.15 -5.91 12.67
CA ALA A 84 17.52 -7.10 11.92
C ALA A 84 16.65 -8.32 12.23
N ASP A 85 16.13 -8.43 13.45
CA ASP A 85 15.24 -9.53 13.85
C ASP A 85 13.79 -9.23 13.47
N GLU A 86 13.03 -10.27 13.14
CA GLU A 86 11.67 -10.13 12.60
C GLU A 86 10.69 -9.54 13.62
N ASP A 87 10.78 -9.90 14.90
CA ASP A 87 9.86 -9.43 15.93
C ASP A 87 10.06 -7.94 16.21
N SER A 88 11.30 -7.49 16.35
CA SER A 88 11.61 -6.06 16.51
C SER A 88 11.31 -5.28 15.24
N LEU A 89 11.56 -5.86 14.06
CA LEU A 89 11.20 -5.23 12.78
C LEU A 89 9.69 -5.01 12.68
N LEU A 90 8.89 -6.00 13.06
CA LEU A 90 7.43 -5.90 13.03
C LEU A 90 6.93 -4.77 13.93
N ALA A 91 7.36 -4.75 15.20
CA ALA A 91 6.97 -3.71 16.15
C ALA A 91 7.40 -2.32 15.65
N TRP A 92 8.63 -2.22 15.15
CA TRP A 92 9.19 -0.98 14.64
C TRP A 92 8.46 -0.45 13.39
N LEU A 93 8.06 -1.33 12.45
CA LEU A 93 7.30 -0.92 11.28
C LEU A 93 5.89 -0.42 11.62
N VAL A 94 5.24 -1.02 12.63
CA VAL A 94 3.95 -0.52 13.14
C VAL A 94 4.08 0.93 13.64
N GLU A 95 5.13 1.21 14.42
CA GLU A 95 5.39 2.56 14.93
C GLU A 95 5.69 3.56 13.81
N ARG A 96 6.54 3.19 12.85
CA ARG A 96 6.90 4.06 11.72
C ARG A 96 5.72 4.36 10.80
N GLU A 97 4.85 3.38 10.57
CA GLU A 97 3.64 3.61 9.79
C GLU A 97 2.67 4.56 10.49
N ALA A 98 2.52 4.44 11.81
CA ALA A 98 1.74 5.40 12.60
C ALA A 98 2.33 6.81 12.53
N GLU A 99 3.65 6.95 12.67
CA GLU A 99 4.37 8.23 12.60
C GLU A 99 4.22 8.91 11.23
N HIS A 100 4.22 8.13 10.15
CA HIS A 100 4.10 8.64 8.77
C HIS A 100 2.68 8.56 8.20
N SER A 101 1.68 8.26 9.03
CA SER A 101 0.30 8.03 8.61
C SER A 101 -0.27 9.18 7.78
N ASP A 102 -0.02 10.44 8.16
CA ASP A 102 -0.49 11.61 7.41
C ASP A 102 0.08 11.68 5.99
N GLU A 103 1.36 11.35 5.81
CA GLU A 103 2.03 11.35 4.51
C GLU A 103 1.52 10.20 3.63
N ILE A 104 1.33 9.02 4.21
CA ILE A 104 0.75 7.85 3.54
C ILE A 104 -0.68 8.16 3.09
N LYS A 105 -1.51 8.71 3.98
CA LYS A 105 -2.89 9.14 3.68
C LYS A 105 -2.91 10.23 2.60
N ALA A 106 -1.93 11.14 2.58
CA ALA A 106 -1.80 12.15 1.54
C ALA A 106 -1.53 11.53 0.16
N GLY A 107 -0.64 10.53 0.07
CA GLY A 107 -0.39 9.79 -1.17
C GLY A 107 -1.65 9.09 -1.69
N TRP A 108 -2.45 8.47 -0.81
CA TRP A 108 -3.72 7.87 -1.18
C TRP A 108 -4.78 8.89 -1.63
N ARG A 109 -4.90 10.03 -0.96
CA ARG A 109 -5.81 11.12 -1.37
C ARG A 109 -5.46 11.69 -2.73
N GLU A 110 -4.18 11.76 -3.08
CA GLU A 110 -3.75 12.19 -4.43
C GLU A 110 -4.31 11.24 -5.51
N VAL A 111 -4.31 9.93 -5.26
CA VAL A 111 -4.81 8.92 -6.21
C VAL A 111 -6.33 8.85 -6.25
N LEU A 112 -6.96 8.79 -5.08
CA LEU A 112 -8.39 8.49 -4.92
C LEU A 112 -9.27 9.74 -4.82
N GLY A 113 -8.69 10.91 -4.60
CA GLY A 113 -9.40 12.13 -4.19
C GLY A 113 -9.82 12.10 -2.71
N ASP A 114 -10.62 13.07 -2.29
CA ASP A 114 -11.09 13.23 -0.89
C ASP A 114 -12.16 12.20 -0.45
N ILE A 115 -12.20 11.01 -1.07
CA ILE A 115 -13.30 10.05 -0.87
C ILE A 115 -13.13 9.17 0.37
N VAL A 116 -12.02 9.20 1.10
CA VAL A 116 -11.77 8.17 2.14
C VAL A 116 -11.32 8.75 3.49
N ASP A 117 -12.21 8.65 4.48
CA ASP A 117 -11.82 8.49 5.89
C ASP A 117 -11.11 7.14 6.01
N LEU A 118 -9.78 7.15 6.03
CA LEU A 118 -8.95 5.94 6.10
C LEU A 118 -8.93 5.28 7.50
N ASP A 119 -9.75 5.78 8.42
CA ASP A 119 -9.89 5.27 9.78
C ASP A 119 -11.07 4.30 9.88
N GLY A 120 -10.95 3.10 9.28
CA GLY A 120 -11.63 1.88 9.73
C GLY A 120 -13.15 1.85 9.94
N GLY A 121 -13.90 2.85 9.50
CA GLY A 121 -15.36 2.87 9.58
C GLY A 121 -15.94 2.02 8.45
N VAL A 122 -16.55 0.89 8.79
CA VAL A 122 -17.35 0.10 7.84
C VAL A 122 -18.46 0.99 7.28
N GLN A 123 -18.27 1.57 6.10
CA GLN A 123 -19.40 1.94 5.27
C GLN A 123 -19.88 0.66 4.59
N GLU A 124 -21.00 0.14 5.08
CA GLU A 124 -21.79 -0.82 4.32
C GLU A 124 -22.10 -0.22 2.95
N TYR A 125 -21.43 -0.73 1.92
CA TYR A 125 -21.85 -0.52 0.55
C TYR A 125 -23.16 -1.28 0.34
N SER A 126 -24.30 -0.64 0.67
CA SER A 126 -25.58 -1.05 0.11
C SER A 126 -25.58 -0.67 -1.37
N ALA A 127 -25.36 -1.67 -2.23
CA ALA A 127 -25.56 -1.51 -3.66
C ALA A 127 -27.00 -1.01 -3.92
N PRO A 128 -27.23 -0.05 -4.83
CA PRO A 128 -28.57 0.33 -5.19
C PRO A 128 -29.24 -0.85 -5.88
N VAL A 129 -30.26 -1.42 -5.25
CA VAL A 129 -31.20 -2.33 -5.90
C VAL A 129 -31.90 -1.52 -6.99
N ALA A 130 -31.50 -1.76 -8.24
CA ALA A 130 -32.17 -1.21 -9.39
C ALA A 130 -33.63 -1.71 -9.39
N VAL A 131 -34.56 -0.79 -9.13
CA VAL A 131 -35.97 -0.97 -9.45
C VAL A 131 -36.09 -0.92 -10.98
N SER A 132 -36.49 -2.03 -11.60
CA SER A 132 -37.13 -1.99 -12.90
C SER A 132 -38.44 -2.77 -12.85
N LEU A 133 -39.53 -2.01 -12.79
CA LEU A 133 -40.87 -2.44 -13.15
C LEU A 133 -40.89 -2.94 -14.60
N GLY A 134 -41.50 -4.09 -14.82
CA GLY A 134 -41.79 -4.63 -16.14
C GLY A 134 -42.91 -5.67 -16.04
N SER A 135 -44.16 -5.21 -16.13
CA SER A 135 -45.34 -6.05 -16.28
C SER A 135 -45.44 -6.64 -17.69
N ARG A 136 -45.93 -7.88 -17.78
CA ARG A 136 -46.82 -8.48 -18.83
C ARG A 136 -46.87 -10.00 -18.59
N SER A 137 -47.97 -10.56 -18.11
CA SER A 137 -49.21 -10.97 -18.81
C SER A 137 -49.03 -12.15 -19.76
N ASP A 138 -49.75 -13.23 -19.43
CA ASP A 138 -50.31 -14.31 -20.24
C ASP A 138 -49.36 -15.21 -21.05
N TYR A 139 -49.22 -16.48 -20.65
CA TYR A 139 -49.95 -17.63 -21.18
C TYR A 139 -49.73 -18.87 -20.30
#